data_AF-A0A2N7WLH6-F1
#
_entry.id   AF-A0A2N7WLH6-F1
#
_cell.length_a   1.000
_cell.length_b   1.000
_cell.length_c   1.000
_cell.angle_alpha   90.00
_cell.angle_beta   90.00
_cell.angle_gamma   90.00
#
_symmetry.space_group_name_H-M   'P 1'
#
loop_
_entity.id
_entity.type
_entity.pdbx_description
1 polymer ?
#
loop_
_entity_poly.entity_id
_entity_poly.type
_entity_poly.pdbx_seq_one_letter_code
_entity_poly.pdbx_strand_id
1 'polypeptide(L)'
;MLKRYVAQEMVLATTGSGVTAIRDGYRTVLADDFKSYSLGRYLTGQLTQHYRTLDGIASDFKSGNSHLEALLGMIAPIPTVASFQNSHCGEIAAAQFVEDVLGYRRLYSKLTLISSENTNAHKMDGLFVKTDCAPYEYLFVEAKSSILPTEATKSKTHRSGILTQMVNSLHKYHDEDPRFEFSRIRDNLQSSFDGNEAKVINTDLTPPGPDNLKFIGVSVTNASTVNTGDDDFILSKHCNTNFNYYALVVTDLAELAKDAYGRWFKIKAAAA
;
A
#
# COMPACT_ATOMS: atom_id res chain seq x y z
N MET A 1 -12.65 -4.09 -4.60
CA MET A 1 -12.97 -5.18 -5.57
C MET A 1 -11.70 -5.81 -6.20
N LEU A 2 -10.57 -5.86 -5.49
CA LEU A 2 -9.31 -6.45 -5.95
C LEU A 2 -9.31 -7.98 -5.99
N LYS A 3 -10.11 -8.66 -5.15
CA LYS A 3 -10.26 -10.14 -5.14
C LYS A 3 -10.55 -10.74 -6.53
N ARG A 4 -11.19 -9.98 -7.42
CA ARG A 4 -11.51 -10.42 -8.79
C ARG A 4 -10.36 -10.25 -9.79
N TYR A 5 -9.36 -9.46 -9.43
CA TYR A 5 -8.15 -9.20 -10.23
C TYR A 5 -7.00 -10.12 -9.83
N VAL A 6 -7.12 -10.88 -8.75
CA VAL A 6 -6.08 -11.82 -8.31
C VAL A 6 -6.16 -13.10 -9.15
N ALA A 7 -5.18 -13.28 -10.03
CA ALA A 7 -4.85 -14.54 -10.69
C ALA A 7 -3.83 -15.29 -9.82
N GLN A 8 -4.25 -16.48 -9.36
CA GLN A 8 -3.48 -17.51 -8.67
C GLN A 8 -2.62 -17.05 -7.47
N GLU A 9 -3.02 -17.49 -6.28
CA GLU A 9 -2.15 -17.48 -5.11
C GLU A 9 -1.12 -18.61 -5.25
N MET A 10 0.16 -18.25 -5.38
CA MET A 10 1.25 -19.22 -5.26
C MET A 10 1.76 -19.19 -3.82
N VAL A 11 1.53 -20.29 -3.10
CA VAL A 11 2.11 -20.55 -1.78
C VAL A 11 3.58 -20.90 -1.99
N LEU A 12 4.49 -20.06 -1.49
CA LEU A 12 5.92 -20.36 -1.49
C LEU A 12 6.22 -21.18 -0.23
N ALA A 13 6.48 -22.48 -0.40
CA ALA A 13 6.80 -23.41 0.68
C ALA A 13 8.32 -23.59 0.87
N THR A 14 8.71 -24.02 2.07
CA THR A 14 10.10 -24.25 2.47
C THR A 14 10.72 -25.44 1.74
N THR A 15 12.00 -25.34 1.32
CA THR A 15 12.72 -26.47 0.71
C THR A 15 13.98 -26.85 1.49
N GLY A 16 14.13 -28.15 1.75
CA GLY A 16 15.07 -28.74 2.72
C GLY A 16 16.53 -28.90 2.29
N SER A 17 17.08 -28.07 1.40
CA SER A 17 18.45 -28.22 0.89
C SER A 17 19.40 -27.10 1.31
N GLY A 18 19.37 -26.72 2.60
CA GLY A 18 20.45 -25.91 3.20
C GLY A 18 20.38 -24.41 2.96
N VAL A 19 19.19 -23.81 3.06
CA VAL A 19 18.93 -22.43 3.50
C VAL A 19 17.57 -22.47 4.19
N THR A 20 17.48 -22.09 5.46
CA THR A 20 16.21 -22.07 6.20
C THR A 20 15.41 -20.85 5.75
N ALA A 21 14.29 -21.05 5.06
CA ALA A 21 13.27 -20.02 4.94
C ALA A 21 12.74 -19.69 6.34
N ILE A 22 12.77 -18.42 6.70
CA ILE A 22 12.43 -17.94 8.05
C ILE A 22 11.01 -17.36 8.13
N ARG A 23 10.29 -17.28 7.00
CA ARG A 23 8.94 -16.70 6.89
C ARG A 23 8.18 -17.24 5.69
N ASP A 24 6.87 -17.04 5.70
CA ASP A 24 5.96 -17.38 4.61
C ASP A 24 5.92 -16.29 3.53
N GLY A 25 5.69 -16.73 2.28
CA GLY A 25 5.61 -15.87 1.11
C GLY A 25 4.49 -16.27 0.15
N TYR A 26 3.86 -15.26 -0.43
CA TYR A 26 2.74 -15.43 -1.35
C TYR A 26 2.97 -14.61 -2.61
N ARG A 27 2.65 -15.19 -3.77
CA ARG A 27 2.60 -14.46 -5.04
C ARG A 27 1.16 -14.33 -5.50
N THR A 28 0.85 -13.18 -6.06
CA THR A 28 -0.48 -12.83 -6.57
C THR A 28 -0.29 -12.07 -7.87
N VAL A 29 -0.74 -12.63 -8.99
CA VAL A 29 -0.72 -11.92 -10.27
C VAL A 29 -1.98 -11.08 -10.36
N LEU A 30 -1.84 -9.79 -10.64
CA LEU A 30 -2.97 -8.91 -10.87
C LEU A 30 -3.28 -8.90 -12.36
N ALA A 31 -4.50 -9.30 -12.73
CA ALA A 31 -4.98 -9.23 -14.10
C ALA A 31 -5.11 -7.77 -14.54
N ASP A 32 -4.67 -7.44 -15.76
CA ASP A 32 -4.81 -6.06 -16.26
C ASP A 32 -6.24 -5.73 -16.69
N ASP A 33 -7.01 -6.73 -17.12
CA ASP A 33 -8.43 -6.62 -17.48
C ASP A 33 -9.24 -7.76 -16.84
N PHE A 34 -10.36 -7.40 -16.23
CA PHE A 34 -11.38 -8.35 -15.80
C PHE A 34 -12.76 -7.85 -16.24
N LYS A 35 -13.43 -8.63 -17.10
CA LYS A 35 -14.76 -8.31 -17.65
C LYS A 35 -14.84 -6.90 -18.26
N SER A 36 -13.83 -6.51 -19.04
CA SER A 36 -13.72 -5.20 -19.69
C SER A 36 -13.58 -4.02 -18.73
N TYR A 37 -13.08 -4.29 -17.53
CA TYR A 37 -12.73 -3.27 -16.54
C TYR A 37 -11.25 -3.42 -16.19
N SER A 38 -10.44 -2.43 -16.59
CA SER A 38 -8.99 -2.47 -16.38
C SER A 38 -8.60 -2.24 -14.92
N LEU A 39 -7.48 -2.83 -14.52
CA LEU A 39 -6.86 -2.59 -13.21
C LEU A 39 -6.53 -1.10 -13.02
N GLY A 40 -6.03 -0.44 -14.05
CA GLY A 40 -5.77 1.01 -14.00
C GLY A 40 -7.03 1.82 -13.71
N ARG A 41 -8.15 1.48 -14.37
CA ARG A 41 -9.46 2.11 -14.10
C ARG A 41 -9.96 1.81 -12.68
N TYR A 42 -9.68 0.62 -12.15
CA TYR A 42 -9.96 0.31 -10.75
C TYR A 42 -9.20 1.24 -9.81
N LEU A 43 -7.88 1.32 -9.97
CA LEU A 43 -7.01 2.16 -9.13
C LEU A 43 -7.34 3.66 -9.28
N THR A 44 -7.72 4.12 -10.47
CA THR A 44 -8.20 5.49 -10.69
C THR A 44 -9.31 5.87 -9.70
N GLY A 45 -10.28 4.96 -9.49
CA GLY A 45 -11.41 5.21 -8.59
C GLY A 45 -11.05 5.22 -7.12
N GLN A 46 -9.89 4.66 -6.74
CA GLN A 46 -9.44 4.58 -5.35
C GLN A 46 -8.50 5.72 -4.97
N LEU A 47 -7.81 6.31 -5.95
CA LEU A 47 -6.75 7.31 -5.75
C LEU A 47 -7.10 8.39 -4.72
N THR A 48 -8.25 9.04 -4.85
CA THR A 48 -8.66 10.16 -3.98
C THR A 48 -8.77 9.77 -2.52
N GLN A 49 -9.17 8.53 -2.22
CA GLN A 49 -9.30 8.02 -0.86
C GLN A 49 -7.95 7.80 -0.17
N HIS A 50 -6.83 7.84 -0.91
CA HIS A 50 -5.48 7.78 -0.36
C HIS A 50 -4.89 9.15 -0.08
N TYR A 51 -5.48 10.23 -0.59
CA TYR A 51 -5.05 11.60 -0.32
C TYR A 51 -5.99 12.34 0.65
N ARG A 52 -7.26 11.91 0.78
CA ARG A 52 -8.24 12.52 1.68
C ARG A 52 -9.14 11.48 2.36
N THR A 53 -9.70 11.85 3.52
CA THR A 53 -10.70 11.03 4.23
C THR A 53 -12.05 11.06 3.50
N LEU A 54 -12.84 9.98 3.61
CA LEU A 54 -14.18 9.91 2.98
C LEU A 54 -15.11 11.01 3.48
N ASP A 55 -15.06 11.31 4.78
CA ASP A 55 -15.85 12.41 5.37
C ASP A 55 -15.37 13.78 4.90
N GLY A 56 -14.06 13.96 4.69
CA GLY A 56 -13.53 15.18 4.09
C GLY A 56 -14.08 15.39 2.68
N ILE A 57 -14.11 14.32 1.87
CA ILE A 57 -14.72 14.34 0.53
C ILE A 57 -16.21 14.68 0.64
N ALA A 58 -16.97 13.96 1.49
CA ALA A 58 -18.41 14.17 1.64
C ALA A 58 -18.76 15.57 2.18
N SER A 59 -17.94 16.11 3.09
CA SER A 59 -18.10 17.45 3.66
C SER A 59 -17.95 18.53 2.59
N ASP A 60 -16.96 18.42 1.71
CA ASP A 60 -16.75 19.40 0.63
C ASP A 60 -17.95 19.44 -0.32
N PHE A 61 -18.49 18.27 -0.72
CA PHE A 61 -19.71 18.21 -1.52
C PHE A 61 -20.94 18.76 -0.79
N LYS A 62 -21.09 18.48 0.51
CA LYS A 62 -22.21 18.98 1.32
C LYS A 62 -22.14 20.49 1.59
N SER A 63 -20.95 21.06 1.63
CA SER A 63 -20.73 22.48 1.97
C SER A 63 -21.29 23.46 0.94
N GLY A 64 -21.73 22.99 -0.24
CA GLY A 64 -22.28 23.83 -1.30
C GLY A 64 -21.24 24.71 -1.99
N ASN A 65 -19.97 24.60 -1.62
CA ASN A 65 -18.85 25.13 -2.40
C ASN A 65 -18.85 24.49 -3.80
N SER A 66 -18.30 25.20 -4.79
CA SER A 66 -18.20 24.71 -6.16
C SER A 66 -17.72 23.26 -6.19
N HIS A 67 -18.55 22.34 -6.69
CA HIS A 67 -18.18 20.92 -6.84
C HIS A 67 -16.88 20.74 -7.63
N LEU A 68 -16.58 21.70 -8.51
CA LEU A 68 -15.32 21.77 -9.25
C LEU A 68 -14.13 22.05 -8.33
N GLU A 69 -14.24 22.98 -7.39
CA GLU A 69 -13.18 23.29 -6.42
C GLU A 69 -12.91 22.13 -5.48
N ALA A 70 -13.97 21.43 -5.03
CA ALA A 70 -13.83 20.20 -4.25
C ALA A 70 -13.07 19.12 -5.06
N LEU A 71 -13.42 18.95 -6.33
CA LEU A 71 -12.75 18.01 -7.24
C LEU A 71 -11.29 18.40 -7.49
N LEU A 72 -11.01 19.67 -7.75
CA LEU A 72 -9.68 20.21 -7.98
C LEU A 72 -8.80 20.08 -6.73
N GLY A 73 -9.35 20.38 -5.55
CA GLY A 73 -8.68 20.18 -4.27
C GLY A 73 -8.36 18.72 -3.97
N MET A 74 -9.23 17.78 -4.36
CA MET A 74 -8.97 16.34 -4.23
C MET A 74 -7.81 15.85 -5.10
N ILE A 75 -7.61 16.43 -6.28
CA ILE A 75 -6.59 15.98 -7.25
C ILE A 75 -5.31 16.82 -7.22
N ALA A 76 -5.34 17.99 -6.57
CA ALA A 76 -4.17 18.84 -6.39
C ALA A 76 -2.94 18.12 -5.80
N PRO A 77 -3.07 17.23 -4.78
CA PRO A 77 -1.92 16.55 -4.18
C PRO A 77 -1.44 15.33 -4.98
N ILE A 78 -2.02 15.02 -6.14
CA ILE A 78 -1.58 13.90 -6.97
C ILE A 78 -0.21 14.23 -7.62
N PRO A 79 0.79 13.33 -7.56
CA PRO A 79 2.12 13.57 -8.14
C PRO A 79 2.09 13.76 -9.64
N THR A 80 2.80 14.76 -10.15
CA THR A 80 2.95 15.01 -11.59
C THR A 80 4.17 14.31 -12.18
N VAL A 81 5.17 14.00 -11.34
CA VAL A 81 6.40 13.31 -11.73
C VAL A 81 6.19 11.78 -11.78
N ALA A 82 6.62 11.15 -12.89
CA ALA A 82 6.38 9.73 -13.16
C ALA A 82 6.99 8.77 -12.12
N SER A 83 8.17 9.07 -11.58
CA SER A 83 8.79 8.22 -10.55
C SER A 83 7.96 8.16 -9.26
N PHE A 84 7.38 9.28 -8.85
CA PHE A 84 6.46 9.33 -7.69
C PHE A 84 5.13 8.64 -8.01
N GLN A 85 4.59 8.81 -9.22
CA GLN A 85 3.40 8.09 -9.66
C GLN A 85 3.59 6.58 -9.58
N ASN A 86 4.73 6.06 -10.04
CA ASN A 86 5.04 4.62 -9.99
C ASN A 86 5.16 4.11 -8.55
N SER A 87 5.80 4.88 -7.66
CA SER A 87 5.89 4.55 -6.23
C SER A 87 4.50 4.51 -5.59
N HIS A 88 3.74 5.61 -5.71
CA HIS A 88 2.42 5.75 -5.11
C HIS A 88 1.43 4.74 -5.68
N CYS A 89 1.48 4.44 -6.99
CA CYS A 89 0.62 3.41 -7.59
C CYS A 89 0.85 2.05 -6.94
N GLY A 90 2.10 1.70 -6.63
CA GLY A 90 2.44 0.49 -5.91
C GLY A 90 1.91 0.48 -4.48
N GLU A 91 2.06 1.59 -3.74
CA GLU A 91 1.52 1.74 -2.38
C GLU A 91 -0.02 1.60 -2.36
N ILE A 92 -0.70 2.20 -3.34
CA ILE A 92 -2.16 2.10 -3.48
C ILE A 92 -2.59 0.68 -3.81
N ALA A 93 -1.92 0.02 -4.77
CA ALA A 93 -2.23 -1.37 -5.10
C ALA A 93 -2.04 -2.30 -3.89
N ALA A 94 -0.97 -2.10 -3.12
CA ALA A 94 -0.71 -2.84 -1.88
C ALA A 94 -1.80 -2.59 -0.82
N ALA A 95 -2.17 -1.34 -0.59
CA ALA A 95 -3.23 -0.99 0.36
C ALA A 95 -4.58 -1.60 -0.03
N GLN A 96 -4.93 -1.55 -1.31
CA GLN A 96 -6.16 -2.14 -1.82
C GLN A 96 -6.16 -3.66 -1.72
N PHE A 97 -5.00 -4.31 -1.88
CA PHE A 97 -4.86 -5.74 -1.66
C PHE A 97 -5.14 -6.09 -0.19
N VAL A 98 -4.55 -5.34 0.75
CA VAL A 98 -4.78 -5.53 2.18
C VAL A 98 -6.26 -5.32 2.55
N GLU A 99 -6.90 -4.30 1.99
CA GLU A 99 -8.32 -4.01 2.26
C GLU A 99 -9.24 -5.09 1.68
N ASP A 100 -9.14 -5.37 0.38
CA ASP A 100 -10.09 -6.22 -0.32
C ASP A 100 -9.83 -7.72 -0.13
N VAL A 101 -8.56 -8.13 -0.12
CA VAL A 101 -8.15 -9.53 -0.13
C VAL A 101 -8.01 -10.04 1.30
N LEU A 102 -7.20 -9.36 2.11
CA LEU A 102 -6.94 -9.76 3.51
C LEU A 102 -8.07 -9.34 4.46
N GLY A 103 -8.92 -8.40 4.03
CA GLY A 103 -10.13 -7.99 4.77
C GLY A 103 -9.86 -7.02 5.92
N TYR A 104 -8.78 -6.24 5.85
CA TYR A 104 -8.51 -5.21 6.84
C TYR A 104 -9.15 -3.88 6.44
N ARG A 105 -9.38 -3.00 7.42
CA ARG A 105 -9.82 -1.62 7.23
C ARG A 105 -8.65 -0.69 7.45
N ARG A 106 -8.43 0.25 6.55
CA ARG A 106 -7.33 1.20 6.63
C ARG A 106 -7.54 2.21 7.75
N LEU A 107 -6.55 2.31 8.63
CA LEU A 107 -6.47 3.36 9.66
C LEU A 107 -5.62 4.54 9.18
N TYR A 108 -4.59 4.25 8.39
CA TYR A 108 -3.63 5.22 7.91
C TYR A 108 -3.02 4.78 6.57
N SER A 109 -2.85 5.74 5.67
CA SER A 109 -1.97 5.64 4.51
C SER A 109 -1.05 6.84 4.52
N LYS A 110 0.22 6.62 4.25
CA LYS A 110 1.22 7.69 4.15
C LYS A 110 0.84 8.80 3.19
N LEU A 111 0.14 8.43 2.11
CA LEU A 111 -0.31 9.32 1.07
C LEU A 111 -1.31 10.38 1.59
N THR A 112 -1.97 10.16 2.74
CA THR A 112 -2.87 11.15 3.33
C THR A 112 -2.14 12.27 4.08
N LEU A 113 -0.85 12.08 4.40
CA LEU A 113 -0.05 13.04 5.19
C LEU A 113 1.03 13.77 4.38
N ILE A 114 1.18 13.44 3.09
CA ILE A 114 2.15 14.07 2.20
C ILE A 114 1.45 14.90 1.13
N SER A 115 2.07 16.01 0.75
CA SER A 115 1.89 16.55 -0.60
C SER A 115 2.67 15.68 -1.59
N SER A 116 2.25 15.67 -2.85
CA SER A 116 2.70 14.83 -3.98
C SER A 116 4.18 14.40 -4.04
N GLU A 117 5.11 15.16 -3.47
CA GLU A 117 6.55 15.00 -3.66
C GLU A 117 7.35 15.22 -2.36
N ASN A 118 6.70 15.35 -1.21
CA ASN A 118 7.37 15.65 0.05
C ASN A 118 7.62 14.39 0.90
N THR A 119 8.87 14.22 1.35
CA THR A 119 9.25 13.11 2.22
C THR A 119 8.80 13.38 3.65
N ASN A 120 7.74 12.69 4.11
CA ASN A 120 7.38 12.70 5.51
C ASN A 120 8.48 12.04 6.36
N ALA A 121 8.65 12.50 7.61
CA ALA A 121 9.45 11.83 8.62
C ALA A 121 8.84 10.49 9.08
N HIS A 122 7.56 10.26 8.75
CA HIS A 122 6.81 9.06 9.13
C HIS A 122 7.18 7.87 8.24
N LYS A 123 7.64 6.80 8.87
CA LYS A 123 8.33 5.69 8.21
C LYS A 123 7.43 4.66 7.52
N MET A 124 6.13 4.65 7.79
CA MET A 124 5.23 3.57 7.37
C MET A 124 4.42 3.93 6.15
N ASP A 125 4.23 2.98 5.26
CA ASP A 125 3.40 3.15 4.07
C ASP A 125 1.89 2.98 4.39
N GLY A 126 1.54 2.11 5.36
CA GLY A 126 0.16 2.06 5.89
C GLY A 126 -0.03 1.27 7.20
N LEU A 127 -1.15 1.55 7.89
CA LEU A 127 -1.63 0.82 9.06
C LEU A 127 -3.11 0.46 8.86
N PHE A 128 -3.45 -0.78 9.18
CA PHE A 128 -4.79 -1.34 8.98
C PHE A 128 -5.23 -2.12 10.22
N VAL A 129 -6.54 -2.29 10.38
CA VAL A 129 -7.16 -3.04 11.49
C VAL A 129 -8.18 -4.03 10.97
N LYS A 130 -8.33 -5.17 11.63
CA LYS A 130 -9.41 -6.11 11.41
C LYS A 130 -10.25 -6.19 12.69
N THR A 131 -11.54 -5.85 12.60
CA THR A 131 -12.43 -5.71 13.76
C THR A 131 -13.45 -6.85 13.91
N ASP A 132 -13.38 -7.89 13.06
CA ASP A 132 -14.25 -9.07 13.13
C ASP A 132 -13.78 -10.12 14.16
N CYS A 133 -12.69 -9.84 14.87
CA CYS A 133 -12.10 -10.67 15.91
C CYS A 133 -11.92 -9.89 17.22
N ALA A 134 -11.67 -10.60 18.32
CA ALA A 134 -11.29 -10.01 19.60
C ALA A 134 -10.15 -10.84 20.21
N PRO A 135 -8.98 -10.26 20.52
CA PRO A 135 -8.62 -8.85 20.32
C PRO A 135 -8.56 -8.44 18.83
N TYR A 136 -8.69 -7.14 18.55
CA TYR A 136 -8.52 -6.61 17.19
C TYR A 136 -7.10 -6.89 16.68
N GLU A 137 -7.00 -7.19 15.39
CA GLU A 137 -5.70 -7.40 14.74
C GLU A 137 -5.25 -6.14 14.00
N TYR A 138 -4.00 -5.75 14.22
CA TYR A 138 -3.39 -4.59 13.58
C TYR A 138 -2.32 -5.04 12.61
N LEU A 139 -2.23 -4.38 11.46
CA LEU A 139 -1.32 -4.74 10.39
C LEU A 139 -0.56 -3.52 9.88
N PHE A 140 0.75 -3.50 10.11
CA PHE A 140 1.66 -2.57 9.48
C PHE A 140 2.14 -3.08 8.13
N VAL A 141 1.97 -2.22 7.13
CA VAL A 141 2.33 -2.51 5.74
C VAL A 141 3.54 -1.68 5.35
N GLU A 142 4.60 -2.37 4.94
CA GLU A 142 5.73 -1.78 4.22
C GLU A 142 5.59 -2.16 2.74
N ALA A 143 5.36 -1.16 1.88
CA ALA A 143 5.15 -1.37 0.46
C ALA A 143 6.38 -0.92 -0.34
N LYS A 144 6.78 -1.70 -1.34
CA LYS A 144 7.83 -1.29 -2.28
C LYS A 144 7.45 -1.64 -3.70
N SER A 145 7.74 -0.76 -4.65
CA SER A 145 7.39 -0.98 -6.05
C SER A 145 8.57 -0.81 -6.99
N SER A 146 8.57 -1.59 -8.07
CA SER A 146 9.68 -1.63 -9.03
C SER A 146 9.16 -1.70 -10.46
N ILE A 147 9.60 -0.73 -11.27
CA ILE A 147 9.35 -0.67 -12.72
C ILE A 147 10.41 -1.41 -13.55
N LEU A 148 11.23 -2.25 -12.92
CA LEU A 148 12.26 -2.99 -13.62
C LEU A 148 11.62 -3.96 -14.63
N PRO A 149 12.29 -4.25 -15.77
CA PRO A 149 13.58 -3.70 -16.17
C PRO A 149 13.40 -2.32 -16.81
N THR A 150 14.39 -1.44 -16.65
CA THR A 150 14.46 -0.19 -17.43
C THR A 150 15.63 -0.24 -18.41
N GLU A 151 15.72 0.73 -19.33
CA GLU A 151 16.89 0.84 -20.24
C GLU A 151 18.23 0.87 -19.49
N ALA A 152 18.26 1.47 -18.30
CA ALA A 152 19.45 1.55 -17.44
C ALA A 152 19.71 0.27 -16.62
N THR A 153 18.77 -0.67 -16.59
CA THR A 153 18.77 -1.82 -15.66
C THR A 153 18.14 -3.06 -16.31
N LYS A 154 18.56 -3.36 -17.55
CA LYS A 154 17.96 -4.37 -18.43
C LYS A 154 17.90 -5.81 -17.86
N SER A 155 18.67 -6.12 -16.81
CA SER A 155 18.78 -7.48 -16.23
C SER A 155 18.97 -7.47 -14.70
N LYS A 156 18.23 -6.62 -13.97
CA LYS A 156 18.30 -6.58 -12.50
C LYS A 156 17.10 -7.28 -11.87
N THR A 157 17.41 -8.21 -10.96
CA THR A 157 16.46 -8.85 -10.05
C THR A 157 16.03 -7.88 -8.95
N HIS A 158 14.83 -8.06 -8.39
CA HIS A 158 14.25 -7.13 -7.41
C HIS A 158 15.02 -7.10 -6.08
N ARG A 159 15.75 -8.16 -5.73
CA ARG A 159 16.64 -8.19 -4.56
C ARG A 159 17.70 -7.09 -4.57
N SER A 160 18.12 -6.63 -5.74
CA SER A 160 19.13 -5.57 -5.86
C SER A 160 18.62 -4.18 -5.48
N GLY A 161 17.30 -3.98 -5.38
CA GLY A 161 16.69 -2.71 -5.02
C GLY A 161 15.62 -2.87 -3.94
N ILE A 162 14.39 -3.13 -4.38
CA ILE A 162 13.21 -2.97 -3.53
C ILE A 162 13.09 -3.98 -2.39
N LEU A 163 13.52 -5.23 -2.57
CA LEU A 163 13.42 -6.24 -1.50
C LEU A 163 14.47 -5.98 -0.42
N THR A 164 15.67 -5.55 -0.80
CA THR A 164 16.69 -5.10 0.17
C THR A 164 16.20 -3.88 0.94
N GLN A 165 15.58 -2.91 0.26
CA GLN A 165 14.99 -1.75 0.91
C GLN A 165 13.88 -2.13 1.89
N MET A 166 12.97 -3.03 1.50
CA MET A 166 11.89 -3.53 2.36
C MET A 166 12.44 -4.18 3.63
N VAL A 167 13.38 -5.12 3.51
CA VAL A 167 13.98 -5.77 4.68
C VAL A 167 14.67 -4.74 5.57
N ASN A 168 15.39 -3.78 4.99
CA ASN A 168 16.07 -2.73 5.75
C ASN A 168 15.11 -1.77 6.45
N SER A 169 13.93 -1.51 5.88
CA SER A 169 12.87 -0.74 6.53
C SER A 169 12.31 -1.50 7.72
N LEU A 170 11.86 -2.75 7.49
CA LEU A 170 11.25 -3.61 8.51
C LEU A 170 12.21 -3.91 9.67
N HIS A 171 13.50 -4.09 9.39
CA HIS A 171 14.53 -4.32 10.40
C HIS A 171 14.69 -3.17 11.39
N LYS A 172 14.25 -1.96 11.02
CA LYS A 172 14.35 -0.75 11.84
C LYS A 172 13.07 -0.46 12.63
N TYR A 173 12.04 -1.30 12.49
CA TYR A 173 10.78 -1.14 13.19
C TYR A 173 10.84 -1.85 14.54
N HIS A 174 10.37 -1.15 15.56
CA HIS A 174 10.09 -1.64 16.91
C HIS A 174 8.81 -0.93 17.37
N ASP A 175 7.97 -1.61 18.13
CA ASP A 175 6.73 -1.08 18.72
C ASP A 175 6.93 0.24 19.47
N GLU A 176 8.08 0.43 20.14
CA GLU A 176 8.45 1.69 20.79
C GLU A 176 8.97 2.79 19.84
N ASP A 177 8.87 2.65 18.51
CA ASP A 177 9.38 3.66 17.58
C ASP A 177 8.57 4.96 17.70
N PRO A 178 9.15 6.08 18.18
CA PRO A 178 8.43 7.35 18.25
C PRO A 178 8.04 7.88 16.86
N ARG A 179 8.57 7.31 15.78
CA ARG A 179 8.18 7.61 14.38
C ARG A 179 6.88 6.92 13.98
N PHE A 180 6.34 6.02 14.81
CA PHE A 180 4.96 5.54 14.72
C PHE A 180 4.07 6.51 15.52
N GLU A 181 3.75 7.67 14.91
CA GLU A 181 2.88 8.67 15.54
C GLU A 181 1.41 8.19 15.56
N PHE A 182 1.10 7.22 16.43
CA PHE A 182 -0.25 6.73 16.64
C PHE A 182 -1.22 7.85 17.04
N SER A 183 -0.74 8.89 17.71
CA SER A 183 -1.51 10.12 17.98
C SER A 183 -2.08 10.74 16.70
N ARG A 184 -1.23 10.97 15.69
CA ARG A 184 -1.65 11.55 14.40
C ARG A 184 -2.58 10.63 13.63
N ILE A 185 -2.42 9.31 13.79
CA ILE A 185 -3.36 8.33 13.23
C ILE A 185 -4.73 8.49 13.91
N ARG A 186 -4.79 8.51 15.25
CA ARG A 186 -6.04 8.72 16.01
C ARG A 186 -6.75 10.01 15.65
N ASP A 187 -6.02 11.10 15.45
CA ASP A 187 -6.60 12.39 15.04
C ASP A 187 -7.29 12.30 13.66
N ASN A 188 -6.80 11.44 12.77
CA ASN A 188 -7.42 11.19 11.47
C ASN A 188 -8.55 10.14 11.53
N LEU A 189 -8.64 9.35 12.60
CA LEU A 189 -9.57 8.23 12.74
C LEU A 189 -11.00 8.60 13.14
N GLN A 190 -11.24 9.82 13.66
CA GLN A 190 -12.53 10.21 14.24
C GLN A 190 -13.73 10.17 13.26
N SER A 191 -13.49 9.92 11.97
CA SER A 191 -14.53 9.83 10.92
C SER A 191 -14.84 8.41 10.44
N SER A 192 -13.92 7.44 10.60
CA SER A 192 -13.99 6.15 9.86
C SER A 192 -14.49 4.97 10.70
N PHE A 193 -14.67 5.17 12.00
CA PHE A 193 -15.10 4.14 12.95
C PHE A 193 -16.10 4.77 13.92
N ASP A 194 -17.14 4.02 14.30
CA ASP A 194 -18.21 4.49 15.17
C ASP A 194 -18.31 3.66 16.46
N GLY A 195 -19.05 4.21 17.43
CA GLY A 195 -19.46 3.50 18.64
C GLY A 195 -18.30 2.90 19.45
N ASN A 196 -18.38 1.58 19.67
CA ASN A 196 -17.40 0.85 20.47
C ASN A 196 -16.11 0.53 19.69
N GLU A 197 -16.17 0.34 18.37
CA GLU A 197 -14.96 0.03 17.58
C GLU A 197 -13.95 1.16 17.69
N ALA A 198 -14.41 2.41 17.52
CA ALA A 198 -13.57 3.59 17.62
C ALA A 198 -12.93 3.74 19.01
N LYS A 199 -13.64 3.36 20.08
CA LYS A 199 -13.11 3.41 21.45
C LYS A 199 -11.99 2.40 21.64
N VAL A 200 -12.22 1.15 21.24
CA VAL A 200 -11.20 0.09 21.33
C VAL A 200 -9.98 0.46 20.52
N ILE A 201 -10.16 0.91 19.27
CA ILE A 201 -9.04 1.34 18.41
C ILE A 201 -8.27 2.51 19.03
N ASN A 202 -8.94 3.50 19.61
CA ASN A 202 -8.25 4.61 20.28
C ASN A 202 -7.43 4.15 21.49
N THR A 203 -7.96 3.21 22.27
CA THR A 203 -7.26 2.60 23.41
C THR A 203 -6.04 1.84 22.93
N ASP A 204 -6.20 0.95 21.95
CA ASP A 204 -5.13 0.10 21.40
C ASP A 204 -4.01 0.91 20.73
N LEU A 205 -4.33 2.06 20.15
CA LEU A 205 -3.34 2.98 19.56
C LEU A 205 -2.72 3.96 20.59
N THR A 206 -2.98 3.78 21.88
CA THR A 206 -2.25 4.52 22.92
C THR A 206 -0.87 3.90 23.11
N PRO A 207 0.22 4.69 23.16
CA PRO A 207 1.57 4.16 23.34
C PRO A 207 1.65 3.13 24.48
N PRO A 208 2.38 2.01 24.30
CA PRO A 208 3.33 1.72 23.22
C PRO A 208 2.70 1.31 21.86
N GLY A 209 1.38 1.18 21.77
CA GLY A 209 0.66 0.69 20.60
C GLY A 209 -0.01 -0.66 20.85
N PRO A 210 -0.58 -1.30 19.83
CA PRO A 210 -1.38 -2.51 20.01
C PRO A 210 -0.52 -3.76 20.22
N ASP A 211 -0.88 -4.58 21.21
CA ASP A 211 -0.18 -5.85 21.51
C ASP A 211 -0.22 -6.86 20.35
N ASN A 212 -1.25 -6.79 19.50
CA ASN A 212 -1.46 -7.72 18.37
C ASN A 212 -1.05 -7.12 17.02
N LEU A 213 0.02 -6.32 17.02
CA LEU A 213 0.57 -5.73 15.82
C LEU A 213 1.38 -6.74 15.01
N LYS A 214 0.95 -6.96 13.76
CA LYS A 214 1.65 -7.79 12.78
C LYS A 214 2.29 -6.91 11.70
N PHE A 215 3.32 -7.43 11.06
CA PHE A 215 4.00 -6.78 9.94
C PHE A 215 3.80 -7.56 8.65
N ILE A 216 3.61 -6.84 7.55
CA ILE A 216 3.58 -7.39 6.20
C ILE A 216 4.46 -6.56 5.27
N GLY A 217 5.24 -7.25 4.46
CA GLY A 217 5.96 -6.68 3.34
C GLY A 217 5.20 -6.94 2.05
N VAL A 218 4.87 -5.91 1.29
CA VAL A 218 4.20 -6.04 0.00
C VAL A 218 5.04 -5.44 -1.11
N SER A 219 5.42 -6.24 -2.10
CA SER A 219 6.11 -5.72 -3.29
C SER A 219 5.17 -5.68 -4.49
N VAL A 220 5.20 -4.59 -5.25
CA VAL A 220 4.52 -4.48 -6.56
C VAL A 220 5.55 -4.48 -7.67
N THR A 221 5.52 -5.50 -8.52
CA THR A 221 6.61 -5.80 -9.46
C THR A 221 6.09 -6.20 -10.84
N ASN A 222 6.84 -5.87 -11.89
CA ASN A 222 6.53 -6.33 -13.23
C ASN A 222 6.73 -7.84 -13.38
N ALA A 223 5.83 -8.49 -14.12
CA ALA A 223 5.87 -9.92 -14.41
C ALA A 223 7.19 -10.33 -15.08
N SER A 224 7.75 -9.46 -15.93
CA SER A 224 9.00 -9.70 -16.67
C SER A 224 10.25 -9.82 -15.80
N THR A 225 10.20 -9.44 -14.52
CA THR A 225 11.36 -9.45 -13.61
C THR A 225 11.25 -10.43 -12.46
N VAL A 226 10.08 -11.08 -12.32
CA VAL A 226 9.86 -12.12 -11.31
C VAL A 226 10.80 -13.30 -11.58
N ASN A 227 11.54 -13.72 -10.57
CA ASN A 227 12.43 -14.89 -10.63
C ASN A 227 12.52 -15.56 -9.26
N THR A 228 12.94 -16.84 -9.23
CA THR A 228 13.03 -17.63 -7.99
C THR A 228 14.08 -17.11 -7.02
N GLY A 229 15.17 -16.53 -7.51
CA GLY A 229 16.24 -15.99 -6.66
C GLY A 229 15.85 -14.74 -5.84
N ASP A 230 14.76 -14.08 -6.21
CA ASP A 230 14.14 -13.01 -5.43
C ASP A 230 13.29 -13.57 -4.28
N ASP A 231 12.57 -14.67 -4.50
CA ASP A 231 11.83 -15.38 -3.46
C ASP A 231 12.79 -15.92 -2.40
N ASP A 232 13.82 -16.66 -2.85
CA ASP A 232 14.81 -17.23 -1.95
C ASP A 232 15.44 -16.14 -1.08
N PHE A 233 15.74 -14.98 -1.68
CA PHE A 233 16.28 -13.84 -0.95
C PHE A 233 15.31 -13.32 0.11
N ILE A 234 14.08 -12.95 -0.26
CA ILE A 234 13.16 -12.31 0.69
C ILE A 234 12.67 -13.28 1.78
N LEU A 235 12.62 -14.58 1.51
CA LEU A 235 12.19 -15.60 2.46
C LEU A 235 13.31 -16.08 3.40
N SER A 236 14.59 -15.93 3.00
CA SER A 236 15.73 -16.35 3.83
C SER A 236 16.50 -15.20 4.47
N LYS A 237 16.38 -13.96 3.94
CA LYS A 237 17.15 -12.83 4.44
C LYS A 237 16.70 -12.46 5.84
N HIS A 238 17.63 -12.59 6.79
CA HIS A 238 17.44 -12.21 8.19
C HIS A 238 16.85 -10.80 8.33
N CYS A 239 15.82 -10.69 9.16
CA CYS A 239 15.19 -9.45 9.60
C CYS A 239 14.89 -9.60 11.10
N ASN A 240 15.09 -8.56 11.90
CA ASN A 240 14.79 -8.59 13.34
C ASN A 240 13.28 -8.66 13.60
N THR A 241 12.49 -8.31 12.59
CA THR A 241 11.03 -8.25 12.65
C THR A 241 10.47 -9.45 11.90
N ASN A 242 9.56 -10.19 12.52
CA ASN A 242 8.79 -11.22 11.86
C ASN A 242 7.71 -10.58 10.99
N PHE A 243 7.63 -10.98 9.72
CA PHE A 243 6.65 -10.44 8.78
C PHE A 243 6.27 -11.49 7.73
N ASN A 244 5.05 -11.37 7.21
CA ASN A 244 4.60 -12.12 6.03
C ASN A 244 4.92 -11.34 4.75
N TYR A 245 5.24 -12.03 3.67
CA TYR A 245 5.57 -11.38 2.40
C TYR A 245 4.55 -11.67 1.30
N TYR A 246 4.15 -10.63 0.57
CA TYR A 246 3.28 -10.73 -0.61
C TYR A 246 3.92 -10.02 -1.80
N ALA A 247 4.03 -10.73 -2.93
CA ALA A 247 4.43 -10.17 -4.21
C ALA A 247 3.19 -10.00 -5.11
N LEU A 248 2.80 -8.75 -5.34
CA LEU A 248 1.80 -8.38 -6.33
C LEU A 248 2.50 -8.20 -7.69
N VAL A 249 2.20 -9.09 -8.60
CA VAL A 249 2.79 -9.13 -9.93
C VAL A 249 1.85 -8.45 -10.92
N VAL A 250 2.29 -7.36 -11.54
CA VAL A 250 1.54 -6.65 -12.59
C VAL A 250 2.24 -6.84 -13.92
N THR A 251 1.55 -6.67 -15.05
CA THR A 251 2.22 -6.77 -16.36
C THR A 251 3.22 -5.63 -16.56
N ASP A 252 2.78 -4.39 -16.40
CA ASP A 252 3.60 -3.18 -16.48
C ASP A 252 3.12 -2.12 -15.47
N LEU A 253 3.92 -1.87 -14.44
CA LEU A 253 3.64 -0.89 -13.40
C LEU A 253 3.64 0.55 -13.92
N ALA A 254 4.50 0.87 -14.90
CA ALA A 254 4.58 2.22 -15.45
C ALA A 254 3.35 2.53 -16.31
N GLU A 255 2.90 1.57 -17.11
CA GLU A 255 1.65 1.68 -17.85
C GLU A 255 0.44 1.74 -16.91
N LEU A 256 0.42 0.90 -15.87
CA LEU A 256 -0.62 0.91 -14.87
C LEU A 256 -0.74 2.27 -14.16
N ALA A 257 0.39 2.84 -13.73
CA ALA A 257 0.41 4.17 -13.13
C ALA A 257 -0.07 5.22 -14.14
N LYS A 258 0.39 5.16 -15.38
CA LYS A 258 -0.04 6.10 -16.44
C LYS A 258 -1.54 6.03 -16.71
N ASP A 259 -2.17 4.86 -16.78
CA ASP A 259 -3.64 4.75 -16.91
C ASP A 259 -4.35 5.30 -15.66
N ALA A 260 -3.87 4.91 -14.48
CA ALA A 260 -4.47 5.30 -13.20
C ALA A 260 -4.51 6.84 -13.01
N TYR A 261 -3.37 7.51 -13.21
CA TYR A 261 -3.22 8.95 -13.03
C TYR A 261 -3.63 9.77 -14.26
N GLY A 262 -3.43 9.25 -15.47
CA GLY A 262 -3.71 9.97 -16.72
C GLY A 262 -5.16 10.41 -16.86
N ARG A 263 -6.11 9.66 -16.28
CA ARG A 263 -7.53 10.03 -16.22
C ARG A 263 -7.77 11.26 -15.35
N TRP A 264 -7.09 11.35 -14.20
CA TRP A 264 -7.17 12.52 -13.32
C TRP A 264 -6.51 13.75 -13.93
N PHE A 265 -5.42 13.60 -14.68
CA PHE A 265 -4.83 14.74 -15.39
C PHE A 265 -5.70 15.26 -16.52
N LYS A 266 -6.43 14.39 -17.23
CA LYS A 266 -7.45 14.85 -18.20
C LYS A 266 -8.54 15.68 -17.53
N ILE A 267 -8.99 15.29 -16.34
CA ILE A 267 -9.95 16.06 -15.53
C ILE A 267 -9.33 17.41 -15.13
N LYS A 268 -8.10 17.41 -14.61
CA LYS A 268 -7.38 18.62 -14.21
C LYS A 268 -7.22 19.61 -15.36
N ALA A 269 -6.89 19.11 -16.56
CA ALA A 269 -6.72 19.94 -17.76
C ALA A 269 -8.04 20.49 -18.30
N ALA A 270 -9.14 19.73 -18.22
CA ALA A 270 -10.46 20.18 -18.65
C ALA A 270 -11.11 21.21 -17.70
N ALA A 271 -10.62 21.27 -16.46
CA ALA A 271 -11.11 22.16 -15.42
C ALA A 271 -10.30 23.48 -15.29
N ALA A 272 -9.19 23.61 -16.02
CA ALA A 272 -8.33 24.79 -16.08
C ALA A 272 -8.70 25.69 -17.27
#